data_AF-A0A2U1LS40-F1
#
_entry.id   AF-A0A2U1LS40-F1
#
_cell.length_a   1.000
_cell.length_b   1.000
_cell.length_c   1.000
_cell.angle_alpha   90.00
_cell.angle_beta   90.00
_cell.angle_gamma   90.00
#
_symmetry.space_group_name_H-M   'P 1'
#
loop_
_entity.id
_entity.type
_entity.pdbx_description
1 polymer ?
#
loop_
_entity_poly.entity_id
_entity_poly.type
_entity_poly.pdbx_seq_one_letter_code
_entity_poly.pdbx_strand_id
1 'polypeptide(L)'
;MDDRWSKRTMTHRFVDANKASPSSTNSDYVVDATVREIYGNVEESLHHLVGDIQKLHIYRDDQTALMEKAKLDVPNPPKLNTNEAYARTLGVTEPAELTIFTPTGINNKGQVTRTRRKSKSEIAIEVADKPKRKCKACGKLARHDSRNCPTKKGKALQDEDVDQYMDDSD
;
A
#
# COMPACT_ATOMS: atom_id res chain seq x y z
N MET A 1 12.68 21.56 -22.27
CA MET A 1 12.96 20.70 -21.10
C MET A 1 12.09 21.23 -19.98
N ASP A 2 11.04 20.51 -19.60
CA ASP A 2 10.10 21.00 -18.58
C ASP A 2 10.61 20.64 -17.18
N ASP A 3 10.83 21.67 -16.36
CA ASP A 3 11.34 21.53 -15.00
C ASP A 3 10.33 20.81 -14.11
N ARG A 4 10.64 19.56 -13.79
CA ARG A 4 9.85 18.64 -12.94
C ARG A 4 9.57 19.17 -11.53
N TRP A 5 10.20 20.27 -11.10
CA TRP A 5 10.08 20.85 -9.76
C TRP A 5 9.86 22.36 -9.74
N SER A 6 9.01 22.90 -10.62
CA SER A 6 8.50 24.26 -10.44
C SER A 6 7.47 24.32 -9.30
N LYS A 7 7.64 25.26 -8.36
CA LYS A 7 6.71 25.57 -7.25
C LYS A 7 5.45 26.34 -7.67
N ARG A 8 5.22 26.55 -8.97
CA ARG A 8 3.95 27.10 -9.46
C ARG A 8 2.95 25.96 -9.52
N THR A 9 1.81 26.09 -8.85
CA THR A 9 0.67 25.20 -9.06
C THR A 9 0.32 25.24 -10.54
N MET A 10 0.50 24.10 -11.23
CA MET A 10 -0.07 23.91 -12.56
C MET A 10 -1.55 24.27 -12.44
N THR A 11 -1.98 25.30 -13.17
CA THR A 11 -3.41 25.49 -13.38
C THR A 11 -3.90 24.19 -13.97
N HIS A 12 -4.76 23.48 -13.26
CA HIS A 12 -5.42 22.29 -13.78
C HIS A 12 -6.17 22.78 -15.00
N ARG A 13 -5.57 22.63 -16.19
CA ARG A 13 -6.30 22.78 -17.43
C ARG A 13 -7.41 21.76 -17.29
N PHE A 14 -8.65 22.24 -17.20
CA PHE A 14 -9.80 21.38 -17.43
C PHE A 14 -9.55 20.78 -18.80
N VAL A 15 -9.10 19.53 -18.79
CA VAL A 15 -9.07 18.72 -19.99
C VAL A 15 -10.54 18.44 -20.20
N ASP A 16 -11.16 19.17 -21.12
CA ASP A 16 -12.36 18.65 -21.77
C ASP A 16 -11.93 17.33 -22.36
N ALA A 17 -12.20 16.25 -21.62
CA ALA A 17 -11.95 14.88 -22.00
C ALA A 17 -12.99 14.48 -23.06
N ASN A 18 -13.00 15.21 -24.17
CA ASN A 18 -13.74 14.93 -25.36
C ASN A 18 -12.89 15.42 -26.52
N LYS A 19 -11.94 14.59 -26.95
CA LYS A 19 -11.55 14.34 -28.36
C LYS A 19 -10.21 13.59 -28.38
N ALA A 20 -10.27 12.27 -28.40
CA ALA A 20 -9.41 11.41 -29.21
C ALA A 20 -9.83 9.94 -29.09
N SER A 21 -10.87 9.56 -29.82
CA SER A 21 -10.88 8.24 -30.45
C SER A 21 -11.37 8.44 -31.89
N PRO A 22 -10.47 8.43 -32.90
CA PRO A 22 -10.84 8.56 -34.31
C PRO A 22 -11.24 7.19 -34.86
N SER A 23 -12.15 6.51 -34.18
CA SER A 23 -12.77 5.28 -34.66
C SER A 23 -14.18 5.14 -34.07
N SER A 24 -15.02 6.17 -34.25
CA SER A 24 -16.46 5.96 -34.17
C SER A 24 -17.00 5.98 -35.60
N THR A 25 -17.38 4.80 -36.03
CA THR A 25 -18.08 4.52 -37.27
C THR A 25 -19.34 5.40 -37.34
N ASN A 26 -19.76 5.79 -38.54
CA ASN A 26 -20.99 6.57 -38.80
C ASN A 26 -22.23 6.12 -37.99
N SER A 27 -22.26 4.86 -37.55
CA SER A 27 -23.24 4.28 -36.64
C SER A 27 -23.43 5.03 -35.32
N ASP A 28 -22.37 5.50 -34.68
CA ASP A 28 -22.45 6.11 -33.34
C ASP A 28 -23.13 7.50 -33.38
N TYR A 29 -22.86 8.25 -34.47
CA TYR A 29 -23.52 9.51 -34.75
C TYR A 29 -25.02 9.33 -35.07
N VAL A 30 -25.36 8.28 -35.83
CA VAL A 30 -26.76 7.95 -36.14
C VAL A 30 -27.53 7.60 -34.87
N VAL A 31 -26.94 6.82 -33.96
CA VAL A 31 -27.56 6.51 -32.66
C VAL A 31 -27.82 7.78 -31.86
N ASP A 32 -26.82 8.64 -31.69
CA ASP A 32 -26.97 9.91 -30.96
C ASP A 32 -28.05 10.82 -31.56
N ALA A 33 -28.11 10.94 -32.90
CA ALA A 33 -29.14 11.72 -33.58
C ALA A 33 -30.56 11.17 -33.30
N THR A 34 -30.75 9.86 -33.44
CA THR A 34 -32.06 9.22 -33.16
C THR A 34 -32.50 9.38 -31.71
N VAL A 35 -31.57 9.27 -30.76
CA VAL A 35 -31.86 9.45 -29.34
C VAL A 35 -32.36 10.87 -29.05
N ARG A 36 -31.72 11.89 -29.63
CA ARG A 36 -32.14 13.29 -29.48
C ARG A 36 -33.52 13.55 -30.07
N GLU A 37 -33.80 12.97 -31.23
CA GLU A 37 -35.12 13.06 -31.87
C GLU A 37 -36.22 12.46 -30.98
N ILE A 38 -35.97 11.30 -30.37
CA ILE A 38 -36.91 10.67 -29.42
C ILE A 38 -37.17 11.59 -28.22
N TYR A 39 -36.12 12.14 -27.61
CA TYR A 39 -36.30 13.07 -26.48
C TYR A 39 -37.12 14.30 -26.88
N GLY A 40 -36.84 14.89 -28.04
CA GLY A 40 -37.58 16.04 -28.57
C GLY A 40 -39.08 15.73 -28.78
N ASN A 41 -39.39 14.59 -29.39
CA ASN A 41 -40.78 14.17 -29.62
C ASN A 41 -41.54 13.95 -28.30
N VAL A 42 -40.89 13.37 -27.29
CA VAL A 42 -41.49 13.17 -25.97
C VAL A 42 -41.75 14.51 -25.29
N GLU A 43 -40.78 15.43 -25.32
CA GLU A 43 -40.92 16.78 -24.75
C GLU A 43 -42.05 17.57 -25.42
N GLU A 44 -42.11 17.55 -26.76
CA GLU A 44 -43.18 18.19 -27.52
C GLU A 44 -44.56 17.60 -27.18
N SER A 45 -44.65 16.27 -27.05
CA SER A 45 -45.87 15.59 -26.64
C SER A 45 -46.31 16.04 -25.24
N LEU A 46 -45.38 16.20 -24.30
CA LEU A 46 -45.67 16.71 -22.96
C LEU A 46 -46.21 18.15 -23.01
N HIS A 47 -45.62 19.05 -23.80
CA HIS A 47 -46.11 20.42 -23.94
C HIS A 47 -47.58 20.50 -24.39
N HIS A 48 -48.01 19.59 -25.27
CA HIS A 48 -49.39 19.53 -25.73
C HIS A 48 -50.35 18.88 -24.72
N LEU A 49 -49.86 17.91 -23.93
CA LEU A 49 -50.67 17.10 -23.02
C LEU A 49 -50.76 17.66 -21.59
N VAL A 50 -49.87 18.58 -21.20
CA VAL A 50 -49.83 19.16 -19.84
C VAL A 50 -51.16 19.80 -19.41
N GLY A 51 -51.98 20.26 -20.37
CA GLY A 51 -53.31 20.81 -20.10
C GLY A 51 -54.42 19.78 -19.84
N ASP A 52 -54.21 18.51 -20.17
CA ASP A 52 -55.21 17.44 -20.07
C ASP A 52 -54.64 16.25 -19.29
N ILE A 53 -54.87 16.26 -17.97
CA ILE A 53 -54.29 15.29 -17.03
C ILE A 53 -54.70 13.84 -17.33
N GLN A 54 -55.91 13.63 -17.89
CA GLN A 54 -56.37 12.29 -18.21
C GLN A 54 -55.57 11.72 -19.37
N LYS A 55 -55.37 12.51 -20.44
CA LYS A 55 -54.54 12.09 -21.57
C LYS A 55 -53.07 11.98 -21.20
N LEU A 56 -52.58 12.80 -20.28
CA LEU A 56 -51.22 12.70 -19.77
C LEU A 56 -51.00 11.37 -19.03
N HIS A 57 -51.97 10.91 -18.25
CA HIS A 57 -51.90 9.59 -17.61
C HIS A 57 -51.87 8.45 -18.63
N ILE A 58 -52.72 8.51 -19.66
CA ILE A 58 -52.73 7.51 -20.76
C ILE A 58 -51.37 7.48 -21.45
N TYR A 59 -50.82 8.64 -21.81
CA TYR A 59 -49.50 8.74 -22.43
C TYR A 59 -48.39 8.16 -21.55
N ARG A 60 -48.46 8.38 -20.23
CA ARG A 60 -47.51 7.78 -19.29
C ARG A 60 -47.63 6.25 -19.26
N ASP A 61 -48.85 5.71 -19.26
CA ASP A 61 -49.06 4.26 -19.33
C ASP A 61 -48.50 3.68 -20.64
N ASP A 62 -48.72 4.34 -21.76
CA ASP A 62 -48.16 3.95 -23.07
C ASP A 62 -46.62 3.98 -23.07
N GLN A 63 -45.99 5.01 -22.48
CA GLN A 63 -44.53 5.08 -22.32
C GLN A 63 -43.99 3.95 -21.43
N THR A 64 -44.71 3.58 -20.37
CA THR A 64 -44.32 2.43 -19.54
C THR A 64 -44.43 1.11 -20.30
N ALA A 65 -45.48 0.93 -21.10
CA ALA A 65 -45.63 -0.26 -21.93
C ALA A 65 -44.54 -0.35 -23.01
N LEU A 66 -44.18 0.77 -23.64
CA LEU A 66 -43.08 0.84 -24.60
C LEU A 66 -41.73 0.50 -23.96
N MET A 67 -41.47 1.03 -22.76
CA MET A 67 -40.27 0.71 -21.98
C MET A 67 -40.20 -0.79 -21.64
N GLU A 68 -41.30 -1.39 -21.18
CA GLU A 68 -41.34 -2.82 -20.86
C GLU A 68 -41.11 -3.68 -22.11
N LYS A 69 -41.73 -3.33 -23.23
CA LYS A 69 -41.49 -3.98 -24.51
C LYS A 69 -40.01 -3.91 -24.92
N ALA A 70 -39.38 -2.74 -24.81
CA ALA A 70 -37.96 -2.56 -25.14
C ALA A 70 -37.03 -3.43 -24.27
N LYS A 71 -37.35 -3.62 -22.98
CA LYS A 71 -36.60 -4.50 -22.08
C LYS A 71 -36.70 -5.98 -22.48
N LEU A 72 -37.83 -6.40 -23.06
CA LEU A 72 -38.04 -7.77 -23.53
C LEU A 72 -37.37 -8.01 -24.88
N ASP A 73 -37.48 -7.05 -25.80
CA ASP A 73 -36.92 -7.14 -27.16
C ASP A 73 -35.38 -7.09 -27.14
N VAL A 74 -34.80 -6.29 -26.23
CA VAL A 74 -33.35 -6.21 -26.00
C VAL A 74 -33.06 -6.50 -24.54
N PRO A 75 -32.95 -7.79 -24.16
CA PRO A 75 -32.60 -8.17 -22.80
C PRO A 75 -31.24 -7.57 -22.45
N ASN A 76 -31.16 -6.89 -21.29
CA ASN A 76 -29.86 -6.51 -20.74
C ASN A 76 -29.04 -7.80 -20.56
N PRO A 77 -27.79 -7.87 -21.05
CA PRO A 77 -26.95 -9.03 -20.80
C PRO A 77 -27.00 -9.37 -19.30
N PRO A 78 -27.20 -10.66 -18.96
CA PRO A 78 -27.20 -11.08 -17.57
C PRO A 78 -25.93 -10.54 -16.92
N LYS A 79 -26.07 -9.91 -15.75
CA LYS A 79 -24.92 -9.47 -14.96
C LYS A 79 -24.15 -10.74 -14.59
N LEU A 80 -23.18 -11.10 -15.41
CA LEU A 80 -22.30 -12.22 -15.13
C LEU A 80 -21.63 -11.93 -13.78
N ASN A 81 -21.65 -12.90 -12.89
CA ASN A 81 -20.84 -12.78 -11.69
C ASN A 81 -19.37 -12.65 -12.14
N THR A 82 -18.59 -11.77 -11.50
CA THR A 82 -17.23 -11.43 -11.97
C THR A 82 -16.37 -12.68 -12.10
N ASN A 83 -16.54 -13.64 -11.19
CA ASN A 83 -15.75 -14.86 -11.14
C ASN A 83 -16.09 -15.83 -12.29
N GLU A 84 -17.35 -15.89 -12.72
CA GLU A 84 -17.84 -16.65 -13.87
C GLU A 84 -17.40 -15.99 -15.18
N ALA A 85 -17.40 -14.66 -15.23
CA ALA A 85 -16.79 -13.93 -16.35
C ALA A 85 -15.28 -14.21 -16.45
N TYR A 86 -14.55 -14.22 -15.32
CA TYR A 86 -13.15 -14.62 -15.29
C TYR A 86 -12.94 -16.09 -15.69
N ALA A 87 -13.77 -17.01 -15.18
CA ALA A 87 -13.67 -18.42 -15.51
C ALA A 87 -13.93 -18.69 -16.98
N ARG A 88 -14.91 -18.01 -17.58
CA ARG A 88 -15.23 -18.14 -19.02
C ARG A 88 -14.15 -17.55 -19.92
N THR A 89 -13.52 -16.44 -19.51
CA THR A 89 -12.48 -15.75 -20.30
C THR A 89 -11.12 -16.41 -20.17
N LEU A 90 -10.75 -16.86 -18.97
CA LEU A 90 -9.47 -17.50 -18.68
C LEU A 90 -9.50 -19.02 -18.88
N GLY A 91 -10.69 -19.63 -18.95
CA GLY A 91 -10.87 -21.09 -19.02
C GLY A 91 -10.53 -21.82 -17.72
N VAL A 92 -10.34 -21.08 -16.62
CA VAL A 92 -9.93 -21.61 -15.32
C VAL A 92 -10.98 -21.25 -14.28
N THR A 93 -11.62 -22.26 -13.70
CA THR A 93 -12.56 -22.08 -12.60
C THR A 93 -11.83 -21.82 -11.30
N GLU A 94 -12.38 -20.95 -10.45
CA GLU A 94 -11.86 -20.72 -9.11
C GLU A 94 -11.89 -22.04 -8.30
N PRO A 95 -10.76 -22.45 -7.70
CA PRO A 95 -10.74 -23.65 -6.86
C PRO A 95 -11.59 -23.43 -5.59
N ALA A 96 -12.31 -24.47 -5.16
CA ALA A 96 -13.19 -24.40 -3.98
C ALA A 96 -12.43 -24.08 -2.67
N GLU A 97 -11.14 -24.40 -2.61
CA GLU A 97 -10.27 -24.12 -1.48
C GLU A 97 -9.04 -23.31 -1.94
N LEU A 98 -8.85 -22.13 -1.35
CA LEU A 98 -7.70 -21.27 -1.61
C LEU A 98 -6.54 -21.65 -0.68
N THR A 99 -5.59 -22.44 -1.17
CA THR A 99 -4.37 -22.83 -0.43
C THR A 99 -3.22 -21.80 -0.58
N ILE A 100 -3.52 -20.57 -0.98
CA ILE A 100 -2.51 -19.52 -1.13
C ILE A 100 -2.38 -18.79 0.20
N PHE A 101 -1.42 -19.24 1.02
CA PHE A 101 -1.07 -18.55 2.25
C PHE A 101 -0.12 -17.39 1.97
N THR A 102 -0.25 -16.31 2.74
CA THR A 102 0.80 -15.29 2.78
C THR A 102 2.10 -15.94 3.25
N PRO A 103 3.26 -15.62 2.65
CA PRO A 103 4.49 -16.27 3.05
C PRO A 103 4.86 -15.81 4.46
N THR A 104 4.87 -16.75 5.40
CA THR A 104 5.25 -16.50 6.79
C THR A 104 6.77 -16.44 6.92
N GLY A 105 7.30 -15.41 7.60
CA GLY A 105 8.74 -15.26 7.85
C GLY A 105 9.52 -14.45 6.80
N ILE A 106 8.85 -13.77 5.87
CA ILE A 106 9.52 -12.78 5.02
C ILE A 106 9.93 -11.60 5.88
N ASN A 107 11.25 -11.37 6.00
CA ASN A 107 11.80 -10.13 6.54
C ASN A 107 11.92 -9.11 5.40
N ASN A 108 11.00 -8.16 5.34
CA ASN A 108 11.15 -7.05 4.40
C ASN A 108 12.33 -6.14 4.80
N LYS A 109 12.91 -5.41 3.85
CA LYS A 109 13.96 -4.42 4.14
C LYS A 109 13.37 -3.31 5.01
N GLY A 110 13.67 -3.34 6.31
CA GLY A 110 13.04 -2.45 7.31
C GLY A 110 12.40 -3.21 8.47
N GLN A 111 12.18 -4.52 8.33
CA GLN A 111 11.72 -5.41 9.40
C GLN A 111 12.81 -5.84 10.38
N VAL A 112 13.85 -5.01 10.56
CA VAL A 112 14.62 -5.08 11.79
C VAL A 112 13.64 -4.71 12.88
N THR A 113 13.14 -5.71 13.61
CA THR A 113 12.45 -5.54 14.88
C THR A 113 13.23 -4.50 15.67
N ARG A 114 12.75 -3.25 15.68
CA ARG A 114 13.32 -2.17 16.47
C ARG A 114 13.04 -2.54 17.91
N THR A 115 13.88 -3.40 18.50
CA THR A 115 14.09 -3.32 19.93
C THR A 115 14.49 -1.88 20.17
N ARG A 116 13.63 -1.15 20.89
CA ARG A 116 13.82 0.26 21.22
C ARG A 116 15.27 0.50 21.63
N ARG A 117 15.88 1.58 21.14
CA ARG A 117 17.21 2.00 21.61
C ARG A 117 17.15 2.14 23.13
N LYS A 118 17.90 1.30 23.85
CA LYS A 118 17.94 1.34 25.31
C LYS A 118 18.51 2.65 25.80
N SER A 119 17.93 3.21 26.86
CA SER A 119 18.49 4.41 27.50
C SER A 119 19.80 4.08 28.24
N LYS A 120 20.59 5.10 28.58
CA LYS A 120 21.80 4.91 29.41
C LYS A 120 21.47 4.26 30.77
N SER A 121 20.31 4.57 31.34
CA SER A 121 19.85 3.97 32.59
C SER A 121 19.50 2.49 32.43
N GLU A 122 18.77 2.11 31.38
CA GLU A 122 18.43 0.71 31.09
C GLU A 122 19.69 -0.15 30.87
N ILE A 123 20.69 0.39 30.16
CA ILE A 123 21.98 -0.29 29.97
C ILE A 123 22.73 -0.43 31.30
N ALA A 124 22.74 0.62 32.14
CA ALA A 124 23.43 0.59 33.43
C ALA A 124 22.80 -0.43 34.40
N ILE A 125 21.46 -0.53 34.42
CA ILE A 125 20.74 -1.53 35.22
C ILE A 125 21.10 -2.95 34.78
N GLU A 126 21.10 -3.21 33.47
CA GLU A 126 21.46 -4.53 32.94
C GLU A 126 22.92 -4.90 33.24
N VAL A 127 23.84 -3.92 33.21
CA VAL A 127 25.25 -4.13 33.57
C VAL A 127 25.41 -4.31 35.09
N ALA A 128 24.55 -3.69 35.90
CA ALA A 128 24.51 -3.85 37.35
C ALA A 128 23.94 -5.21 37.78
N ASP A 129 23.02 -5.79 37.00
CA ASP A 129 22.43 -7.10 37.31
C ASP A 129 23.41 -8.27 37.07
N LYS A 130 24.35 -8.10 36.12
CA LYS A 130 25.37 -9.12 35.82
C LYS A 130 26.24 -9.42 37.05
N PRO A 131 26.59 -10.68 37.38
CA PRO A 131 27.41 -10.99 38.54
C PRO A 131 28.84 -10.44 38.42
N LYS A 132 29.44 -10.04 39.55
CA LYS A 132 30.86 -9.65 39.57
C LYS A 132 31.73 -10.88 39.33
N ARG A 133 32.80 -10.72 38.55
CA ARG A 133 33.74 -11.81 38.24
C ARG A 133 35.17 -11.41 38.57
N LYS A 134 36.04 -12.40 38.84
CA LYS A 134 37.44 -12.15 39.19
C LYS A 134 38.19 -11.72 37.94
N CYS A 135 38.76 -10.51 37.95
CA CYS A 135 39.57 -10.02 36.86
C CYS A 135 40.94 -10.71 36.88
N LYS A 136 41.35 -11.34 35.76
CA LYS A 136 42.67 -12.00 35.67
C LYS A 136 43.85 -11.02 35.77
N ALA A 137 43.66 -9.75 35.44
CA ALA A 137 44.74 -8.75 35.44
C ALA A 137 45.01 -8.10 36.81
N CYS A 138 43.98 -7.94 37.66
CA CYS A 138 44.13 -7.29 38.96
C CYS A 138 43.73 -8.20 40.14
N GLY A 139 43.24 -9.40 39.87
CA GLY A 139 42.81 -10.37 40.88
C GLY A 139 41.54 -10.00 41.64
N LYS A 140 40.96 -8.81 41.43
CA LYS A 140 39.78 -8.32 42.17
C LYS A 140 38.47 -8.80 41.55
N LEU A 141 37.45 -9.02 42.40
CA LEU A 141 36.08 -9.33 41.97
C LEU A 141 35.37 -8.03 41.55
N ALA A 142 35.23 -7.81 40.25
CA ALA A 142 34.76 -6.54 39.70
C ALA A 142 33.89 -6.72 38.45
N ARG A 143 33.29 -5.61 37.97
CA ARG A 143 32.53 -5.54 36.71
C ARG A 143 33.44 -5.25 35.50
N HIS A 144 34.66 -5.75 35.51
CA HIS A 144 35.64 -5.56 34.44
C HIS A 144 36.48 -6.84 34.25
N ASP A 145 36.99 -7.07 33.05
CA ASP A 145 37.93 -8.14 32.70
C ASP A 145 39.34 -7.58 32.54
N SER A 146 40.30 -8.49 32.37
CA SER A 146 41.66 -8.21 31.93
C SER A 146 41.75 -7.35 30.66
N ARG A 147 40.69 -7.25 29.84
CA ARG A 147 40.63 -6.41 28.64
C ARG A 147 40.26 -4.95 28.91
N ASN A 148 39.42 -4.69 29.92
CA ASN A 148 39.03 -3.33 30.33
C ASN A 148 39.46 -3.01 31.76
N CYS A 149 40.50 -3.70 32.24
CA CYS A 149 40.97 -3.55 33.61
C CYS A 149 41.62 -2.17 33.78
N PRO A 150 41.17 -1.33 34.72
CA PRO A 150 41.72 0.01 34.91
C PRO A 150 43.19 -0.04 35.36
N THR A 151 43.59 -1.07 36.12
CA THR A 151 44.99 -1.23 36.58
C THR A 151 45.96 -1.58 35.46
N LYS A 152 45.47 -2.05 34.29
CA LYS A 152 46.32 -2.21 33.10
C LYS A 152 46.71 -0.88 32.46
N LYS A 153 45.92 0.18 32.67
CA LYS A 153 46.22 1.52 32.13
C LYS A 153 47.17 2.35 33.01
N GLY A 154 47.61 1.81 34.15
CA GLY A 154 48.45 2.51 35.13
C GLY A 154 49.72 1.75 35.54
N LYS A 155 50.20 0.80 34.74
CA LYS A 155 51.54 0.22 34.89
C LYS A 155 52.45 0.69 33.76
N ALA A 156 52.68 1.99 33.71
CA ALA A 156 53.85 2.56 33.09
C ALA A 156 54.55 3.34 34.21
N LEU A 157 55.80 2.95 34.49
CA LEU A 157 56.77 3.63 35.36
C LEU A 157 56.56 3.47 36.88
N GLN A 158 57.39 2.62 37.48
CA GLN A 158 58.32 3.02 38.55
C GLN A 158 59.44 1.98 38.60
N ASP A 159 60.64 2.52 38.41
CA ASP A 159 61.96 1.92 38.31
C ASP A 159 62.52 1.50 39.68
N GLU A 160 63.80 1.15 39.66
CA GLU A 160 64.77 1.11 40.77
C GLU A 160 64.88 -0.22 41.57
N ASP A 161 65.81 -1.06 41.08
CA ASP A 161 67.08 -1.39 41.72
C ASP A 161 67.22 -2.43 42.87
N VAL A 162 68.36 -3.14 42.77
CA VAL A 162 69.25 -3.66 43.82
C VAL A 162 69.16 -5.14 44.24
N ASP A 163 70.17 -5.87 43.73
CA ASP A 163 71.11 -6.79 44.40
C ASP A 163 70.89 -8.31 44.55
N GLN A 164 71.84 -9.00 43.90
CA GLN A 164 72.73 -10.08 44.39
C GLN A 164 72.20 -11.52 44.55
N TYR A 165 73.19 -12.43 44.66
CA TYR A 165 73.18 -13.90 44.79
C TYR A 165 73.28 -14.66 43.45
N MET A 166 74.18 -15.62 43.20
CA MET A 166 75.40 -16.14 43.85
C MET A 166 76.12 -16.99 42.78
N ASP A 167 77.41 -17.20 43.04
CA ASP A 167 78.31 -18.27 42.59
C ASP A 167 77.66 -19.64 42.26
N ASP A 168 78.14 -20.33 41.22
CA ASP A 168 78.60 -21.74 41.26
C ASP A 168 78.82 -22.37 39.86
N SER A 169 80.10 -22.70 39.59
CA SER A 169 80.65 -23.91 38.92
C SER A 169 80.16 -24.36 37.52
N ASP A 170 81.06 -24.31 36.53
CA ASP A 170 81.86 -25.47 36.07
C ASP A 170 83.07 -25.01 35.22
#